data_AF-A0A7W7NTI7-F1
#
_entry.id   AF-A0A7W7NTI7-F1
#
_cell.length_a   1.000
_cell.length_b   1.000
_cell.length_c   1.000
_cell.angle_alpha   90.00
_cell.angle_beta   90.00
_cell.angle_gamma   90.00
#
_symmetry.space_group_name_H-M   'P 1'
#
loop_
_entity.id
_entity.type
_entity.pdbx_description
1 polymer ?
#
loop_
_entity_poly.entity_id
_entity_poly.type
_entity_poly.pdbx_seq_one_letter_code
_entity_poly.pdbx_strand_id
1 'polypeptide(L)'
;MMQYIRQFRAKFWVIAAFLVLVFFIGGGSRDDVESLLILRPAAALMCCFALFSLRMEEVRANRFAFGIAAAVAGLCILHLIPLPPALWQNLPGRQLAVQVDAAAGLQGVWRPLSLAPDDSWNALYSLLVPFAIFLMGVQLRQRELHALLPLFVALGLLSGVLGILQILGPPHGSLYLYRVTNDGAAVGMFANRNHQALLLALLFPMLATYAMLRGDKGERSIGRSLLAAGAGLVLVPLLLITGSRAGLLIGICGLLSIAMIYRLPSTRRGGRSKALWRDWRYWAAAAVVSAMVAIAALSSKAEALSRLLAAGQGNDRRFQMWGPIAEMAWKYFPFGSGVGSFVEVYQVDEPRNLLSLTYTNHAHNDFLEIWLTAGVPGVILLLLAVVLLGRRIWSRFRAPVRAEGDLFGRLGAFLVVFVALASLGDYPLRVPSISCLFVVAVLWVSGERRAVKDGKGLIDDEVGGK
;
A
#
# COMPACT_ATOMS: atom_id res chain seq x y z
N MET A 1 -13.36 -28.93 -4.79
CA MET A 1 -13.51 -27.44 -4.80
C MET A 1 -14.73 -26.97 -3.99
N MET A 2 -15.94 -27.46 -4.27
CA MET A 2 -17.17 -27.05 -3.54
C MET A 2 -17.16 -27.27 -2.01
N GLN A 3 -16.56 -28.37 -1.52
CA GLN A 3 -16.44 -28.61 -0.07
C GLN A 3 -15.43 -27.68 0.63
N TYR A 4 -14.42 -27.17 -0.10
CA TYR A 4 -13.44 -26.22 0.43
C TYR A 4 -14.04 -24.81 0.56
N ILE A 5 -14.88 -24.43 -0.41
CA ILE A 5 -15.59 -23.13 -0.48
C ILE A 5 -16.65 -22.99 0.63
N ARG A 6 -17.34 -24.08 0.99
CA ARG A 6 -18.36 -24.09 2.07
C ARG A 6 -17.81 -23.82 3.47
N GLN A 7 -16.49 -23.82 3.66
CA GLN A 7 -15.86 -23.58 4.98
C GLN A 7 -15.70 -22.09 5.31
N PHE A 8 -15.88 -21.20 4.33
CA PHE A 8 -15.75 -19.75 4.50
C PHE A 8 -17.07 -19.12 4.94
N ARG A 9 -17.01 -18.25 5.95
CA ARG A 9 -18.18 -17.50 6.42
C ARG A 9 -18.59 -16.45 5.38
N ALA A 10 -19.86 -16.02 5.42
CA ALA A 10 -20.38 -14.96 4.54
C ALA A 10 -19.50 -13.70 4.53
N LYS A 11 -18.93 -13.32 5.68
CA LYS A 11 -18.00 -12.17 5.81
C LYS A 11 -16.80 -12.25 4.87
N PHE A 12 -16.26 -13.45 4.60
CA PHE A 12 -15.15 -13.64 3.66
C PHE A 12 -15.57 -13.31 2.22
N TRP A 13 -16.75 -13.76 1.79
CA TRP A 13 -17.25 -13.47 0.45
C TRP A 13 -17.58 -12.00 0.26
N VAL A 14 -18.11 -11.34 1.29
CA VAL A 14 -18.36 -9.88 1.29
C VAL A 14 -17.05 -9.11 1.10
N ILE A 15 -16.00 -9.39 1.88
CA ILE A 15 -14.72 -8.69 1.72
C ILE A 15 -14.05 -9.01 0.38
N ALA A 16 -14.15 -10.25 -0.11
CA ALA A 16 -13.58 -10.63 -1.40
C ALA A 16 -14.28 -9.90 -2.55
N ALA A 17 -15.61 -9.85 -2.55
CA ALA A 17 -16.40 -9.11 -3.54
C ALA A 17 -16.09 -7.60 -3.49
N PHE A 18 -15.98 -7.02 -2.29
CA PHE A 18 -15.60 -5.61 -2.15
C PHE A 18 -14.17 -5.33 -2.63
N LEU A 19 -13.20 -6.22 -2.36
CA LEU A 19 -11.85 -6.08 -2.90
C LEU A 19 -11.82 -6.14 -4.43
N VAL A 20 -12.62 -7.02 -5.05
CA VAL A 20 -12.78 -7.05 -6.52
C VAL A 20 -13.30 -5.69 -7.00
N LEU A 21 -14.38 -5.19 -6.40
CA LEU A 21 -14.93 -3.88 -6.73
C LEU A 21 -13.85 -2.80 -6.63
N VAL A 22 -13.18 -2.68 -5.48
CA VAL A 22 -12.14 -1.67 -5.23
C VAL A 22 -11.01 -1.76 -6.28
N PHE A 23 -10.59 -2.94 -6.72
CA PHE A 23 -9.53 -3.05 -7.73
C PHE A 23 -9.96 -2.54 -9.11
N PHE A 24 -11.21 -2.79 -9.51
CA PHE A 24 -11.70 -2.31 -10.81
C PHE A 24 -12.01 -0.82 -10.82
N ILE A 25 -12.46 -0.26 -9.68
CA ILE A 25 -12.99 1.11 -9.65
C ILE A 25 -12.24 2.07 -8.70
N GLY A 26 -11.15 1.63 -8.07
CA GLY A 26 -10.41 2.35 -7.02
C GLY A 26 -8.90 2.42 -7.28
N GLY A 27 -8.49 2.52 -8.54
CA GLY A 27 -7.10 2.60 -9.02
C GLY A 27 -6.59 4.02 -9.30
N GLY A 28 -7.39 5.05 -9.03
CA GLY A 28 -7.02 6.47 -9.09
C GLY A 28 -6.83 7.07 -7.69
N SER A 29 -5.94 8.07 -7.57
CA SER A 29 -5.72 8.83 -6.32
C SER A 29 -6.39 10.21 -6.31
N ARG A 30 -6.97 10.62 -7.44
CA ARG A 30 -7.66 11.90 -7.57
C ARG A 30 -9.05 11.82 -6.95
N ASP A 31 -9.53 12.97 -6.52
CA ASP A 31 -10.84 13.19 -5.93
C ASP A 31 -11.96 13.29 -6.97
N ASP A 32 -11.64 13.76 -8.19
CA ASP A 32 -12.54 13.90 -9.34
C ASP A 32 -12.81 12.59 -10.11
N VAL A 33 -12.42 11.44 -9.56
CA VAL A 33 -12.66 10.14 -10.19
C VAL A 33 -14.13 9.75 -10.04
N GLU A 34 -14.84 9.65 -11.17
CA GLU A 34 -16.29 9.39 -11.23
C GLU A 34 -16.71 8.13 -10.47
N SER A 35 -15.89 7.07 -10.52
CA SER A 35 -16.20 5.82 -9.85
C SER A 35 -16.23 5.90 -8.32
N LEU A 36 -15.69 6.98 -7.72
CA LEU A 36 -15.80 7.23 -6.29
C LEU A 36 -17.25 7.47 -5.84
N LEU A 37 -18.13 7.90 -6.75
CA LEU A 37 -19.58 8.02 -6.51
C LEU A 37 -20.22 6.67 -6.16
N ILE A 38 -19.63 5.56 -6.62
CA ILE A 38 -20.08 4.20 -6.29
C ILE A 38 -19.24 3.64 -5.12
N LEU A 39 -17.91 3.81 -5.19
CA LEU A 39 -16.99 3.19 -4.26
C LEU A 39 -17.16 3.68 -2.82
N ARG A 40 -17.34 5.00 -2.61
CA ARG A 40 -17.43 5.58 -1.26
C ARG A 40 -18.73 5.21 -0.55
N PRO A 41 -19.93 5.29 -1.17
CA PRO A 41 -21.14 4.77 -0.55
C PRO A 41 -21.09 3.27 -0.26
N ALA A 42 -20.53 2.46 -1.18
CA ALA A 42 -20.34 1.03 -0.94
C ALA A 42 -19.41 0.77 0.27
N ALA A 43 -18.32 1.53 0.40
CA ALA A 43 -17.43 1.48 1.56
C ALA A 43 -18.12 1.90 2.86
N ALA A 44 -18.96 2.94 2.82
CA ALA A 44 -19.74 3.37 3.98
C ALA A 44 -20.73 2.29 4.44
N LEU A 45 -21.47 1.67 3.51
CA LEU A 45 -22.38 0.56 3.81
C LEU A 45 -21.61 -0.64 4.39
N MET A 46 -20.44 -0.95 3.84
CA MET A 46 -19.58 -2.01 4.37
C MET A 46 -19.05 -1.68 5.76
N CYS A 47 -18.66 -0.42 6.03
CA CYS A 47 -18.30 0.03 7.38
C CYS A 47 -19.47 -0.16 8.36
N CYS A 48 -20.68 0.25 8.00
CA CYS A 48 -21.88 0.06 8.83
C CYS A 48 -22.13 -1.42 9.14
N PHE A 49 -22.09 -2.28 8.11
CA PHE A 49 -22.23 -3.73 8.27
C PHE A 49 -21.12 -4.34 9.15
N ALA A 50 -19.89 -3.89 8.97
CA ALA A 50 -18.74 -4.34 9.73
C ALA A 50 -18.88 -3.97 11.20
N LEU A 51 -19.24 -2.72 11.51
CA LEU A 51 -19.46 -2.21 12.87
C LEU A 51 -20.60 -2.95 13.57
N PHE A 52 -21.71 -3.23 12.87
CA PHE A 52 -22.84 -3.96 13.45
C PHE A 52 -22.47 -5.39 13.86
N SER A 53 -21.52 -6.01 13.15
CA SER A 53 -21.10 -7.39 13.40
C SER A 53 -19.80 -7.53 14.20
N LEU A 54 -19.18 -6.39 14.58
CA LEU A 54 -17.92 -6.29 15.31
C LEU A 54 -18.11 -6.61 16.79
N ARG A 55 -17.23 -7.43 17.36
CA ARG A 55 -17.24 -7.80 18.77
C ARG A 55 -16.16 -7.06 19.55
N MET A 56 -16.43 -6.78 20.82
CA MET A 56 -15.48 -6.09 21.70
C MET A 56 -14.16 -6.87 21.87
N GLU A 57 -14.19 -8.20 21.79
CA GLU A 57 -13.00 -9.04 21.81
C GLU A 57 -12.05 -8.75 20.63
N GLU A 58 -12.61 -8.55 19.43
CA GLU A 58 -11.85 -8.24 18.21
C GLU A 58 -11.22 -6.85 18.31
N VAL A 59 -11.93 -5.89 18.94
CA VAL A 59 -11.41 -4.54 19.24
C VAL A 59 -10.27 -4.61 20.24
N ARG A 60 -10.42 -5.35 21.35
CA ARG A 60 -9.39 -5.49 22.39
C ARG A 60 -8.14 -6.18 21.86
N ALA A 61 -8.29 -7.23 21.05
CA ALA A 61 -7.18 -7.92 20.40
C ALA A 61 -6.37 -7.00 19.47
N ASN A 62 -7.05 -6.05 18.82
CA ASN A 62 -6.46 -5.12 17.85
C ASN A 62 -6.40 -3.67 18.34
N ARG A 63 -6.39 -3.44 19.67
CA ARG A 63 -6.55 -2.10 20.28
C ARG A 63 -5.60 -1.02 19.73
N PHE A 64 -4.38 -1.40 19.39
CA PHE A 64 -3.40 -0.46 18.85
C PHE A 64 -3.72 -0.07 17.40
N ALA A 65 -4.21 -1.02 16.59
CA ALA A 65 -4.63 -0.73 15.22
C ALA A 65 -5.89 0.15 15.20
N PHE A 66 -6.85 -0.14 16.07
CA PHE A 66 -8.02 0.73 16.28
C PHE A 66 -7.62 2.12 16.79
N GLY A 67 -6.67 2.20 17.73
CA GLY A 67 -6.16 3.47 18.24
C GLY A 67 -5.50 4.32 17.15
N ILE A 68 -4.68 3.73 16.29
CA ILE A 68 -4.07 4.43 15.15
C ILE A 68 -5.15 4.87 14.14
N ALA A 69 -6.08 3.98 13.77
CA ALA A 69 -7.16 4.32 12.83
C ALA A 69 -8.03 5.47 13.37
N ALA A 70 -8.39 5.42 14.65
CA ALA A 70 -9.15 6.48 15.32
C ALA A 70 -8.34 7.79 15.40
N ALA A 71 -7.04 7.72 15.65
CA ALA A 71 -6.19 8.92 15.70
C ALA A 71 -6.02 9.57 14.32
N VAL A 72 -5.89 8.77 13.24
CA VAL A 72 -5.85 9.28 11.86
C VAL A 72 -7.18 9.94 11.49
N ALA A 73 -8.31 9.28 11.72
CA ALA A 73 -9.63 9.85 11.47
C ALA A 73 -9.88 11.09 12.32
N GLY A 74 -9.50 11.04 13.60
CA GLY A 74 -9.57 12.16 14.53
C GLY A 74 -8.75 13.36 14.06
N LEU A 75 -7.53 13.14 13.54
CA LEU A 75 -6.72 14.22 12.99
C LEU A 75 -7.38 14.87 11.77
N CYS A 76 -7.98 14.10 10.86
CA CYS A 76 -8.75 14.65 9.74
C CYS A 76 -9.94 15.48 10.23
N ILE A 77 -10.68 14.99 11.23
CA ILE A 77 -11.82 15.72 11.81
C ILE A 77 -11.36 17.01 12.50
N LEU A 78 -10.25 16.98 13.24
CA LEU A 78 -9.70 18.17 13.90
C LEU A 78 -9.37 19.29 12.89
N HIS A 79 -8.92 18.95 11.68
CA HIS A 79 -8.66 19.94 10.64
C HIS A 79 -9.92 20.63 10.09
N LEU A 80 -11.09 20.03 10.29
CA LEU A 80 -12.39 20.54 9.86
C LEU A 80 -13.09 21.37 10.95
N ILE A 81 -12.60 21.37 12.18
CA ILE A 81 -13.21 22.13 13.28
C ILE A 81 -12.98 23.64 13.02
N PRO A 82 -14.06 24.43 12.92
CA PRO A 82 -13.94 25.87 12.75
C PRO A 82 -13.39 26.52 14.01
N LEU A 83 -12.38 27.37 13.84
CA LEU A 83 -11.74 28.14 14.89
C LEU A 83 -12.30 29.57 14.92
N PRO A 84 -12.36 30.20 16.11
CA PRO A 84 -12.65 31.62 16.24
C PRO A 84 -11.67 32.47 15.41
N PRO A 85 -12.11 33.58 14.81
CA PRO A 85 -11.28 34.43 13.95
C PRO A 85 -9.98 34.88 14.63
N ALA A 86 -10.05 35.25 15.91
CA ALA A 86 -8.89 35.68 16.69
C ALA A 86 -7.82 34.59 16.83
N LEU A 87 -8.20 33.31 16.87
CA LEU A 87 -7.23 32.21 16.89
C LEU A 87 -6.75 31.88 15.48
N TRP A 88 -7.66 31.80 14.53
CA TRP A 88 -7.35 31.39 13.16
C TRP A 88 -6.41 32.36 12.45
N GLN A 89 -6.64 33.67 12.57
CA GLN A 89 -5.84 34.70 11.89
C GLN A 89 -4.39 34.77 12.40
N ASN A 90 -4.16 34.35 13.65
CA ASN A 90 -2.84 34.31 14.26
C ASN A 90 -2.04 33.03 13.93
N LEU A 91 -2.65 32.06 13.22
CA LEU A 91 -1.93 30.87 12.79
C LEU A 91 -0.92 31.19 11.68
N PRO A 92 0.22 30.49 11.62
CA PRO A 92 1.20 30.65 10.56
C PRO A 92 0.63 30.35 9.16
N GLY A 93 1.10 31.09 8.16
CA GLY A 93 0.71 30.94 6.76
C GLY A 93 -0.69 31.45 6.39
N ARG A 94 -1.35 32.23 7.27
CA ARG A 94 -2.71 32.76 7.03
C ARG A 94 -2.76 34.17 6.45
N GLN A 95 -1.62 34.86 6.33
CA GLN A 95 -1.55 36.28 6.00
C GLN A 95 -2.28 36.63 4.70
N LEU A 96 -2.07 35.84 3.65
CA LEU A 96 -2.74 36.04 2.36
C LEU A 96 -4.26 35.88 2.48
N ALA A 97 -4.72 34.82 3.14
CA ALA A 97 -6.15 34.57 3.32
C ALA A 97 -6.82 35.67 4.16
N VAL A 98 -6.13 36.18 5.20
CA VAL A 98 -6.61 37.31 6.00
C VAL A 98 -6.73 38.60 5.17
N GLN A 99 -5.78 38.86 4.27
CA GLN A 99 -5.85 40.01 3.35
C GLN A 99 -7.03 39.89 2.37
N VAL A 100 -7.27 38.69 1.83
CA VAL A 100 -8.43 38.41 0.98
C VAL A 100 -9.74 38.61 1.75
N ASP A 101 -9.82 38.11 2.97
CA ASP A 101 -11.01 38.29 3.83
C ASP A 101 -11.29 39.76 4.11
N ALA A 102 -10.25 40.55 4.38
CA ALA A 102 -10.39 41.99 4.59
C ALA A 102 -10.90 42.71 3.35
N ALA A 103 -10.38 42.37 2.16
CA ALA A 103 -10.80 42.95 0.89
C ALA A 103 -12.22 42.52 0.48
N ALA A 104 -12.63 41.30 0.82
CA ALA A 104 -13.95 40.76 0.51
C ALA A 104 -15.04 41.14 1.54
N GLY A 105 -14.68 41.84 2.62
CA GLY A 105 -15.62 42.14 3.71
C GLY A 105 -16.04 40.92 4.54
N LEU A 106 -15.26 39.83 4.50
CA LEU A 106 -15.50 38.57 5.21
C LEU A 106 -14.78 38.51 6.57
N GLN A 107 -14.55 39.67 7.18
CA GLN A 107 -13.86 39.75 8.47
C GLN A 107 -14.72 39.12 9.57
N GLY A 108 -14.09 38.37 10.48
CA GLY A 108 -14.79 37.76 11.62
C GLY A 108 -15.49 36.43 11.33
N VAL A 109 -15.31 35.84 10.15
CA VAL A 109 -15.83 34.51 9.81
C VAL A 109 -15.02 33.42 10.51
N TRP A 110 -15.70 32.45 11.11
CA TRP A 110 -15.07 31.26 11.69
C TRP A 110 -14.63 30.32 10.57
N ARG A 111 -13.38 29.87 10.62
CA ARG A 111 -12.77 29.06 9.56
C ARG A 111 -12.15 27.78 10.11
N PRO A 112 -12.27 26.64 9.40
CA PRO A 112 -11.56 25.41 9.76
C PRO A 112 -10.05 25.60 9.87
N LEU A 113 -9.39 24.75 10.67
CA LEU A 113 -7.93 24.71 10.71
C LEU A 113 -7.33 24.47 9.32
N SER A 114 -7.97 23.68 8.46
CA SER A 114 -7.56 23.51 7.07
C SER A 114 -7.72 24.78 6.23
N LEU A 115 -6.76 25.05 5.34
CA LEU A 115 -6.89 26.07 4.29
C LEU A 115 -7.77 25.62 3.13
N ALA A 116 -7.95 24.32 2.94
CA ALA A 116 -8.78 23.73 1.90
C ALA A 116 -9.77 22.74 2.54
N PRO A 117 -10.87 23.26 3.15
CA PRO A 117 -11.77 22.43 3.94
C PRO A 117 -12.52 21.39 3.10
N ASP A 118 -12.83 21.68 1.84
CA ASP A 118 -13.49 20.73 0.93
C ASP A 118 -12.57 19.53 0.63
N ASP A 119 -11.28 19.77 0.41
CA ASP A 119 -10.27 18.72 0.24
C ASP A 119 -10.02 17.92 1.54
N SER A 120 -10.13 18.58 2.69
CA SER A 120 -10.07 17.89 3.99
C SER A 120 -11.28 16.99 4.24
N TRP A 121 -12.48 17.39 3.81
CA TRP A 121 -13.65 16.51 3.80
C TRP A 121 -13.44 15.32 2.87
N ASN A 122 -12.94 15.58 1.66
CA ASN A 122 -12.61 14.54 0.70
C ASN A 122 -11.59 13.54 1.26
N ALA A 123 -10.53 14.03 1.93
CA ALA A 123 -9.54 13.20 2.60
C ALA A 123 -10.17 12.34 3.72
N LEU A 124 -11.06 12.91 4.54
CA LEU A 124 -11.78 12.16 5.57
C LEU A 124 -12.64 11.04 4.94
N TYR A 125 -13.39 11.33 3.87
CA TYR A 125 -14.20 10.32 3.18
C TYR A 125 -13.37 9.25 2.49
N SER A 126 -12.16 9.59 2.03
CA SER A 126 -11.25 8.61 1.42
C SER A 126 -10.86 7.48 2.39
N LEU A 127 -10.86 7.74 3.71
CA LEU A 127 -10.54 6.76 4.74
C LEU A 127 -11.57 5.62 4.82
N LEU A 128 -12.82 5.84 4.36
CA LEU A 128 -13.88 4.83 4.42
C LEU A 128 -13.50 3.52 3.72
N VAL A 129 -12.78 3.61 2.60
CA VAL A 129 -12.43 2.44 1.78
C VAL A 129 -11.44 1.50 2.49
N PRO A 130 -10.24 1.96 2.91
CA PRO A 130 -9.34 1.11 3.70
C PRO A 130 -9.93 0.77 5.08
N PHE A 131 -10.74 1.64 5.68
CA PHE A 131 -11.35 1.37 6.98
C PHE A 131 -12.40 0.25 6.91
N ALA A 132 -13.16 0.13 5.82
CA ALA A 132 -14.07 -0.98 5.58
C ALA A 132 -13.32 -2.33 5.54
N ILE A 133 -12.18 -2.38 4.85
CA ILE A 133 -11.30 -3.57 4.83
C ILE A 133 -10.72 -3.86 6.21
N PHE A 134 -10.31 -2.83 6.96
CA PHE A 134 -9.79 -3.00 8.31
C PHE A 134 -10.84 -3.60 9.24
N LEU A 135 -12.02 -2.98 9.31
CA LEU A 135 -13.12 -3.40 10.18
C LEU A 135 -13.61 -4.80 9.85
N MET A 136 -13.72 -5.17 8.57
CA MET A 136 -14.11 -6.53 8.18
C MET A 136 -12.97 -7.54 8.38
N GLY A 137 -11.75 -7.13 8.08
CA GLY A 137 -10.56 -7.98 8.12
C GLY A 137 -10.21 -8.46 9.53
N VAL A 138 -10.36 -7.62 10.55
CA VAL A 138 -10.12 -8.01 11.97
C VAL A 138 -11.09 -9.09 12.47
N GLN A 139 -12.22 -9.27 11.79
CA GLN A 139 -13.26 -10.25 12.17
C GLN A 139 -13.09 -11.59 11.45
N LEU A 140 -12.17 -11.68 10.48
CA LEU A 140 -11.88 -12.91 9.75
C LEU A 140 -11.02 -13.87 10.57
N ARG A 141 -11.24 -15.17 10.38
CA ARG A 141 -10.32 -16.20 10.88
C ARG A 141 -9.02 -16.08 10.11
N GLN A 142 -7.89 -16.47 10.72
CA GLN A 142 -6.58 -16.46 10.04
C GLN A 142 -6.62 -17.16 8.68
N ARG A 143 -7.31 -18.31 8.58
CA ARG A 143 -7.46 -19.04 7.32
C ARG A 143 -8.24 -18.27 6.25
N GLU A 144 -9.28 -17.51 6.64
CA GLU A 144 -10.05 -16.64 5.74
C GLU A 144 -9.19 -15.47 5.26
N LEU A 145 -8.44 -14.83 6.17
CA LEU A 145 -7.54 -13.73 5.84
C LEU A 145 -6.40 -14.18 4.90
N HIS A 146 -5.86 -15.39 5.12
CA HIS A 146 -4.85 -15.99 4.24
C HIS A 146 -5.41 -16.35 2.86
N ALA A 147 -6.69 -16.74 2.79
CA ALA A 147 -7.37 -17.05 1.54
C ALA A 147 -7.60 -15.83 0.62
N LEU A 148 -7.31 -14.60 1.09
CA LEU A 148 -7.29 -13.41 0.24
C LEU A 148 -6.04 -13.33 -0.65
N LEU A 149 -4.95 -14.04 -0.33
CA LEU A 149 -3.74 -14.04 -1.15
C LEU A 149 -3.97 -14.43 -2.62
N PRO A 150 -4.61 -15.58 -2.94
CA PRO A 150 -4.86 -15.94 -4.33
C PRO A 150 -5.74 -14.91 -5.06
N LEU A 151 -6.64 -14.21 -4.35
CA LEU A 151 -7.44 -13.13 -4.93
C LEU A 151 -6.56 -11.96 -5.35
N PHE A 152 -5.66 -11.47 -4.48
CA PHE A 152 -4.73 -10.39 -4.85
C PHE A 152 -3.78 -10.79 -5.98
N VAL A 153 -3.31 -12.04 -5.99
CA VAL A 153 -2.50 -12.58 -7.09
C VAL A 153 -3.29 -12.56 -8.39
N ALA A 154 -4.53 -13.02 -8.39
CA ALA A 154 -5.39 -13.03 -9.57
C ALA A 154 -5.67 -11.61 -10.08
N LEU A 155 -6.03 -10.68 -9.19
CA LEU A 155 -6.28 -9.27 -9.53
C LEU A 155 -5.03 -8.59 -10.10
N GLY A 156 -3.86 -8.84 -9.53
CA GLY A 156 -2.61 -8.27 -10.03
C GLY A 156 -2.17 -8.85 -11.37
N LEU A 157 -2.33 -10.16 -11.59
CA LEU A 157 -2.07 -10.76 -12.90
C LEU A 157 -3.05 -10.24 -13.96
N LEU A 158 -4.33 -10.10 -13.60
CA LEU A 158 -5.34 -9.50 -14.49
C LEU A 158 -5.01 -8.05 -14.83
N SER A 159 -4.55 -7.26 -13.85
CA SER A 159 -4.05 -5.90 -14.08
C SER A 159 -2.83 -5.89 -15.01
N GLY A 160 -1.93 -6.86 -14.88
CA GLY A 160 -0.80 -7.05 -15.79
C GLY A 160 -1.23 -7.33 -17.23
N VAL A 161 -2.20 -8.24 -17.43
CA VAL A 161 -2.78 -8.53 -18.75
C VAL A 161 -3.45 -7.29 -19.33
N LEU A 162 -4.24 -6.57 -18.55
CA LEU A 162 -4.84 -5.31 -18.98
C LEU A 162 -3.78 -4.29 -19.41
N GLY A 163 -2.66 -4.21 -18.70
CA GLY A 163 -1.52 -3.36 -19.06
C GLY A 163 -0.89 -3.71 -20.41
N ILE A 164 -0.81 -5.00 -20.77
CA ILE A 164 -0.37 -5.42 -22.11
C ILE A 164 -1.37 -4.93 -23.15
N LEU A 165 -2.67 -5.18 -22.91
CA LEU A 165 -3.73 -4.80 -23.86
C LEU A 165 -3.80 -3.28 -24.07
N GLN A 166 -3.53 -2.47 -23.05
CA GLN A 166 -3.48 -1.01 -23.14
C GLN A 166 -2.35 -0.49 -24.04
N ILE A 167 -1.20 -1.17 -24.05
CA ILE A 167 -0.05 -0.80 -24.90
C ILE A 167 -0.25 -1.26 -26.34
N LEU A 168 -0.85 -2.44 -26.52
CA LEU A 168 -1.17 -2.94 -27.86
C LEU A 168 -2.35 -2.19 -28.50
N GLY A 169 -3.21 -1.61 -27.67
CA GLY A 169 -4.37 -0.82 -28.09
C GLY A 169 -4.07 0.66 -28.34
N PRO A 170 -5.10 1.44 -28.74
CA PRO A 170 -4.95 2.88 -28.95
C PRO A 170 -4.65 3.61 -27.62
N PRO A 171 -3.77 4.64 -27.61
CA PRO A 171 -3.36 5.36 -26.41
C PRO A 171 -4.49 5.97 -25.56
N HIS A 172 -5.65 6.26 -26.16
CA HIS A 172 -6.85 6.79 -25.49
C HIS A 172 -8.05 5.82 -25.60
N GLY A 173 -7.77 4.51 -25.65
CA GLY A 173 -8.80 3.48 -25.79
C GLY A 173 -9.66 3.29 -24.54
N SER A 174 -10.78 2.59 -24.69
CA SER A 174 -11.69 2.24 -23.58
C SER A 174 -11.09 1.33 -22.51
N LEU A 175 -9.90 0.77 -22.76
CA LEU A 175 -9.15 -0.03 -21.78
C LEU A 175 -8.48 0.82 -20.70
N TYR A 176 -8.37 2.13 -20.91
CA TYR A 176 -7.93 3.07 -19.87
C TYR A 176 -9.13 3.42 -18.99
N LEU A 177 -9.14 2.89 -17.77
CA LEU A 177 -10.30 2.97 -16.87
C LEU A 177 -10.55 4.37 -16.27
N TYR A 178 -9.62 5.30 -16.46
CA TYR A 178 -9.68 6.65 -15.89
C TYR A 178 -9.42 7.70 -16.96
N ARG A 179 -10.20 8.78 -16.90
CA ARG A 179 -10.10 9.93 -17.82
C ARG A 179 -8.73 10.62 -17.78
N VAL A 180 -8.13 10.73 -16.60
CA VAL A 180 -6.80 11.31 -16.40
C VAL A 180 -5.84 10.18 -16.05
N THR A 181 -4.96 9.82 -16.98
CA THR A 181 -4.07 8.66 -16.85
C THR A 181 -2.76 8.83 -17.62
N ASN A 182 -1.84 7.87 -17.51
CA ASN A 182 -0.66 7.81 -18.39
C ASN A 182 -1.00 7.08 -19.69
N ASP A 183 -1.66 7.78 -20.61
CA ASP A 183 -2.00 7.26 -21.94
C ASP A 183 -0.77 6.73 -22.68
N GLY A 184 -0.93 5.59 -23.37
CA GLY A 184 0.16 4.88 -24.06
C GLY A 184 1.12 4.12 -23.14
N ALA A 185 0.89 4.08 -21.83
CA ALA A 185 1.66 3.26 -20.88
C ALA A 185 0.83 2.09 -20.32
N ALA A 186 1.50 1.04 -19.84
CA ALA A 186 0.86 -0.07 -19.14
C ALA A 186 0.48 0.36 -17.72
N VAL A 187 -0.72 0.94 -17.57
CA VAL A 187 -1.27 1.39 -16.29
C VAL A 187 -2.16 0.32 -15.63
N GLY A 188 -2.53 -0.75 -16.33
CA GLY A 188 -3.39 -1.81 -15.83
C GLY A 188 -4.71 -1.24 -15.29
N MET A 189 -5.10 -1.64 -14.09
CA MET A 189 -6.30 -1.15 -13.40
C MET A 189 -6.10 0.21 -12.71
N PHE A 190 -4.98 0.90 -12.93
CA PHE A 190 -4.64 2.16 -12.28
C PHE A 190 -4.67 3.33 -13.24
N ALA A 191 -4.74 4.55 -12.69
CA ALA A 191 -4.54 5.79 -13.44
C ALA A 191 -3.05 6.15 -13.62
N ASN A 192 -2.16 5.54 -12.83
CA ASN A 192 -0.73 5.89 -12.81
C ASN A 192 0.11 4.61 -12.98
N ARG A 193 1.03 4.65 -13.95
CA ARG A 193 1.95 3.53 -14.25
C ARG A 193 2.84 3.13 -13.07
N ASN A 194 3.16 4.06 -12.17
CA ASN A 194 3.96 3.77 -10.98
C ASN A 194 3.18 2.92 -9.98
N HIS A 195 1.87 3.14 -9.84
CA HIS A 195 1.00 2.34 -8.99
C HIS A 195 0.84 0.91 -9.55
N GLN A 196 0.73 0.78 -10.87
CA GLN A 196 0.76 -0.52 -11.54
C GLN A 196 2.08 -1.24 -11.33
N ALA A 197 3.21 -0.56 -11.52
CA ALA A 197 4.52 -1.14 -11.31
C ALA A 197 4.73 -1.58 -9.85
N LEU A 198 4.24 -0.80 -8.89
CA LEU A 198 4.23 -1.19 -7.48
C LEU A 198 3.42 -2.48 -7.30
N LEU A 199 2.17 -2.55 -7.78
CA LEU A 199 1.35 -3.77 -7.65
C LEU A 199 2.08 -4.99 -8.22
N LEU A 200 2.63 -4.89 -9.43
CA LEU A 200 3.39 -5.98 -10.06
C LEU A 200 4.61 -6.40 -9.22
N ALA A 201 5.33 -5.44 -8.61
CA ALA A 201 6.45 -5.74 -7.73
C ALA A 201 6.01 -6.44 -6.43
N LEU A 202 4.86 -6.05 -5.87
CA LEU A 202 4.25 -6.69 -4.70
C LEU A 202 3.82 -8.14 -4.98
N LEU A 203 3.59 -8.52 -6.23
CA LEU A 203 3.22 -9.89 -6.59
C LEU A 203 4.37 -10.89 -6.41
N PHE A 204 5.65 -10.48 -6.47
CA PHE A 204 6.77 -11.41 -6.26
C PHE A 204 6.74 -12.11 -4.88
N PRO A 205 6.72 -11.39 -3.74
CA PRO A 205 6.58 -12.04 -2.43
C PRO A 205 5.25 -12.79 -2.27
N MET A 206 4.16 -12.32 -2.92
CA MET A 206 2.87 -13.01 -2.89
C MET A 206 2.92 -14.37 -3.59
N LEU A 207 3.48 -14.42 -4.80
CA LEU A 207 3.64 -15.65 -5.57
C LEU A 207 4.58 -16.63 -4.86
N ALA A 208 5.69 -16.13 -4.29
CA ALA A 208 6.57 -16.95 -3.48
C ALA A 208 5.81 -17.56 -2.30
N THR A 209 5.06 -16.75 -1.54
CA THR A 209 4.24 -17.23 -0.43
C THR A 209 3.19 -18.24 -0.86
N TYR A 210 2.50 -17.98 -1.97
CA TYR A 210 1.50 -18.87 -2.55
C TYR A 210 2.09 -20.23 -2.93
N ALA A 211 3.27 -20.26 -3.54
CA ALA A 211 4.00 -21.49 -3.84
C ALA A 211 4.34 -22.31 -2.59
N MET A 212 4.61 -21.63 -1.46
CA MET A 212 5.02 -22.26 -0.21
C MET A 212 3.89 -22.82 0.66
N LEU A 213 2.64 -22.49 0.35
CA LEU A 213 1.49 -23.05 1.05
C LEU A 213 1.52 -24.59 1.00
N ARG A 214 0.83 -25.25 1.93
CA ARG A 214 0.70 -26.72 1.97
C ARG A 214 -0.75 -27.09 1.70
N GLY A 215 -0.98 -28.18 0.99
CA GLY A 215 -2.32 -28.72 0.76
C GLY A 215 -2.85 -29.47 2.00
N ASP A 216 -4.05 -30.04 1.90
CA ASP A 216 -4.70 -30.76 3.00
C ASP A 216 -3.87 -31.95 3.52
N LYS A 217 -3.10 -32.59 2.64
CA LYS A 217 -2.16 -33.68 2.99
C LYS A 217 -0.85 -33.18 3.63
N GLY A 218 -0.70 -31.88 3.88
CA GLY A 218 0.51 -31.27 4.44
C GLY A 218 1.68 -31.11 3.45
N GLU A 219 1.52 -31.58 2.21
CA GLU A 219 2.53 -31.52 1.15
C GLU A 219 2.44 -30.23 0.32
N ARG A 220 3.58 -29.84 -0.28
CA ARG A 220 3.63 -28.73 -1.23
C ARG A 220 3.20 -29.22 -2.61
N SER A 221 2.30 -28.46 -3.26
CA SER A 221 1.92 -28.74 -4.64
C SER A 221 3.03 -28.27 -5.60
N ILE A 222 3.60 -29.22 -6.35
CA ILE A 222 4.55 -28.94 -7.43
C ILE A 222 3.88 -28.09 -8.50
N GLY A 223 2.65 -28.43 -8.91
CA GLY A 223 1.88 -27.67 -9.89
C GLY A 223 1.68 -26.20 -9.48
N ARG A 224 1.37 -25.93 -8.21
CA ARG A 224 1.27 -24.56 -7.69
C ARG A 224 2.62 -23.83 -7.73
N SER A 225 3.71 -24.52 -7.40
CA SER A 225 5.05 -23.95 -7.43
C SER A 225 5.47 -23.59 -8.86
N LEU A 226 5.16 -24.46 -9.84
CA LEU A 226 5.40 -24.20 -11.27
C LEU A 226 4.54 -23.04 -11.78
N LEU A 227 3.25 -22.99 -11.41
CA LEU A 227 2.37 -21.85 -11.73
C LEU A 227 2.91 -20.54 -11.17
N ALA A 228 3.34 -20.52 -9.91
CA ALA A 228 3.90 -19.33 -9.29
C ALA A 228 5.23 -18.90 -9.94
N ALA A 229 6.09 -19.86 -10.31
CA ALA A 229 7.33 -19.58 -11.02
C ALA A 229 7.07 -19.03 -12.43
N GLY A 230 6.15 -19.64 -13.18
CA GLY A 230 5.75 -19.17 -14.51
C GLY A 230 5.12 -17.77 -14.45
N ALA A 231 4.20 -17.53 -13.52
CA ALA A 231 3.63 -16.21 -13.29
C ALA A 231 4.72 -15.19 -12.91
N GLY A 232 5.64 -15.54 -12.02
CA GLY A 232 6.77 -14.69 -11.63
C GLY A 232 7.66 -14.34 -12.82
N LEU A 233 7.91 -15.28 -13.73
CA LEU A 233 8.66 -15.03 -14.96
C LEU A 233 7.94 -14.06 -15.90
N VAL A 234 6.60 -14.10 -15.96
CA VAL A 234 5.78 -13.17 -16.77
C VAL A 234 5.73 -11.76 -16.15
N LEU A 235 5.82 -11.63 -14.82
CA LEU A 235 5.85 -10.31 -14.15
C LEU A 235 7.06 -9.46 -14.53
N VAL A 236 8.17 -10.12 -14.87
CA VAL A 236 9.41 -9.48 -15.27
C VAL A 236 9.24 -8.55 -16.48
N PRO A 237 8.84 -9.04 -17.67
CA PRO A 237 8.63 -8.16 -18.82
C PRO A 237 7.48 -7.17 -18.56
N LEU A 238 6.43 -7.56 -17.84
CA LEU A 238 5.35 -6.65 -17.46
C LEU A 238 5.85 -5.43 -16.69
N LEU A 239 6.74 -5.63 -15.72
CA LEU A 239 7.36 -4.54 -14.96
C LEU A 239 8.22 -3.63 -15.85
N LEU A 240 9.02 -4.20 -16.74
CA LEU A 240 9.86 -3.43 -17.68
C LEU A 240 8.98 -2.51 -18.54
N ILE A 241 7.88 -3.06 -19.04
CA ILE A 241 6.94 -2.37 -19.93
C ILE A 241 6.24 -1.19 -19.24
N THR A 242 6.09 -1.18 -17.91
CA THR A 242 5.53 -0.02 -17.19
C THR A 242 6.39 1.24 -17.30
N GLY A 243 7.70 1.10 -17.54
CA GLY A 243 8.65 2.22 -17.57
C GLY A 243 8.86 2.92 -16.22
N SER A 244 8.41 2.33 -15.10
CA SER A 244 8.56 2.93 -13.76
C SER A 244 9.92 2.60 -13.13
N ARG A 245 10.78 3.60 -12.93
CA ARG A 245 12.11 3.44 -12.29
C ARG A 245 12.00 2.94 -10.85
N ALA A 246 11.16 3.59 -10.04
CA ALA A 246 10.89 3.17 -8.68
C ALA A 246 10.25 1.77 -8.65
N GLY A 247 9.32 1.49 -9.55
CA GLY A 247 8.71 0.16 -9.70
C GLY A 247 9.73 -0.94 -10.02
N LEU A 248 10.72 -0.67 -10.87
CA LEU A 248 11.81 -1.60 -11.18
C LEU A 248 12.69 -1.89 -9.96
N LEU A 249 13.10 -0.85 -9.22
CA LEU A 249 13.88 -1.01 -7.99
C LEU A 249 13.13 -1.84 -6.95
N ILE A 250 11.84 -1.54 -6.74
CA ILE A 250 10.98 -2.32 -5.83
C ILE A 250 10.78 -3.74 -6.37
N GLY A 251 10.69 -3.93 -7.69
CA GLY A 251 10.62 -5.24 -8.34
C GLY A 251 11.86 -6.09 -8.05
N ILE A 252 13.06 -5.50 -8.10
CA ILE A 252 14.31 -6.17 -7.69
C ILE A 252 14.25 -6.55 -6.21
N CYS A 253 13.82 -5.64 -5.33
CA CYS A 253 13.61 -5.96 -3.91
C CYS A 253 12.58 -7.10 -3.73
N GLY A 254 11.52 -7.11 -4.54
CA GLY A 254 10.51 -8.15 -4.60
C GLY A 254 11.09 -9.50 -4.98
N LEU A 255 11.93 -9.57 -6.02
CA LEU A 255 12.66 -10.78 -6.40
C LEU A 255 13.60 -11.26 -5.28
N LEU A 256 14.34 -10.36 -4.64
CA LEU A 256 15.23 -10.70 -3.52
C LEU A 256 14.44 -11.24 -2.31
N SER A 257 13.21 -10.75 -2.08
CA SER A 257 12.34 -11.23 -1.01
C SER A 257 11.97 -12.71 -1.15
N ILE A 258 11.94 -13.23 -2.39
CA ILE A 258 11.66 -14.64 -2.70
C ILE A 258 12.63 -15.54 -1.95
N ALA A 259 13.93 -15.24 -1.99
CA ALA A 259 14.95 -16.02 -1.29
C ALA A 259 14.73 -16.02 0.23
N MET A 260 14.32 -14.89 0.81
CA MET A 260 14.03 -14.78 2.24
C MET A 260 12.75 -15.50 2.66
N ILE A 261 11.76 -15.60 1.77
CA ILE A 261 10.54 -16.38 1.98
C ILE A 261 10.85 -17.89 1.91
N TYR A 262 11.65 -18.33 0.94
CA TYR A 262 12.04 -19.74 0.80
C TYR A 262 13.03 -20.24 1.86
N ARG A 263 13.69 -19.35 2.62
CA ARG A 263 14.49 -19.70 3.81
C ARG A 263 13.57 -20.19 4.95
N LEU A 264 13.02 -21.40 4.82
CA LEU A 264 12.64 -22.18 6.00
C LEU A 264 13.91 -22.79 6.61
N PRO A 265 14.08 -22.73 7.94
CA PRO A 265 15.03 -23.60 8.60
C PRO A 265 14.61 -25.03 8.31
N SER A 266 15.45 -25.77 7.59
CA SER A 266 15.34 -27.23 7.53
C SER A 266 15.36 -27.73 8.97
N THR A 267 14.31 -28.44 9.38
CA THR A 267 14.21 -29.11 10.68
C THR A 267 15.21 -30.26 10.84
N ARG A 268 16.15 -30.45 9.89
CA ARG A 268 17.27 -31.38 10.08
C ARG A 268 18.30 -30.77 11.01
N ARG A 269 18.19 -31.13 12.29
CA ARG A 269 19.32 -31.17 13.24
C ARG A 269 20.54 -31.79 12.53
N GLY A 270 21.67 -31.10 12.58
CA GLY A 270 22.97 -31.68 12.21
C GLY A 270 23.32 -31.58 10.73
N GLY A 271 23.79 -30.41 10.29
CA GLY A 271 24.47 -30.25 9.02
C GLY A 271 25.23 -28.94 8.99
N ARG A 272 26.56 -29.01 9.05
CA ARG A 272 27.49 -27.87 8.99
C ARG A 272 27.02 -26.84 7.97
N SER A 273 26.90 -25.59 8.42
CA SER A 273 26.62 -24.41 7.59
C SER A 273 27.60 -24.36 6.42
N LYS A 274 27.21 -24.88 5.24
CA LYS A 274 27.93 -24.60 4.00
C LYS A 274 27.65 -23.14 3.66
N ALA A 275 28.73 -22.37 3.54
CA ALA A 275 28.69 -20.94 3.33
C ALA A 275 27.68 -20.55 2.23
N LEU A 276 26.83 -19.57 2.56
CA LEU A 276 25.60 -19.15 1.86
C LEU A 276 25.75 -18.86 0.36
N TRP A 277 26.95 -18.47 -0.10
CA TRP A 277 27.31 -18.18 -1.49
C TRP A 277 27.43 -19.41 -2.42
N ARG A 278 27.41 -20.63 -1.87
CA ARG A 278 27.48 -21.89 -2.65
C ARG A 278 26.13 -22.47 -3.10
N ASP A 279 25.00 -21.90 -2.68
CA ASP A 279 23.68 -22.37 -3.10
C ASP A 279 23.33 -21.74 -4.46
N TRP A 280 23.27 -22.58 -5.50
CA TRP A 280 23.08 -22.16 -6.91
C TRP A 280 21.84 -21.30 -7.14
N ARG A 281 20.85 -21.39 -6.23
CA ARG A 281 19.61 -20.61 -6.27
C ARG A 281 19.86 -19.10 -6.15
N TYR A 282 20.88 -18.67 -5.40
CA TYR A 282 21.25 -17.26 -5.33
C TYR A 282 21.88 -16.78 -6.63
N TRP A 283 22.70 -17.62 -7.27
CA TRP A 283 23.27 -17.35 -8.58
C TRP A 283 22.21 -17.38 -9.68
N ALA A 284 21.20 -18.24 -9.58
CA ALA A 284 20.06 -18.26 -10.50
C ALA A 284 19.18 -17.01 -10.34
N ALA A 285 18.88 -16.59 -9.10
CA ALA A 285 18.16 -15.34 -8.85
C ALA A 285 18.98 -14.12 -9.30
N ALA A 286 20.28 -14.09 -9.03
CA ALA A 286 21.18 -13.06 -9.50
C ALA A 286 21.27 -13.04 -11.03
N ALA A 287 21.35 -14.21 -11.68
CA ALA A 287 21.36 -14.33 -13.14
C ALA A 287 20.04 -13.88 -13.76
N VAL A 288 18.89 -14.18 -13.15
CA VAL A 288 17.58 -13.67 -13.58
C VAL A 288 17.53 -12.14 -13.44
N VAL A 289 17.98 -11.59 -12.31
CA VAL A 289 18.06 -10.13 -12.12
C VAL A 289 19.02 -9.49 -13.11
N SER A 290 20.20 -10.06 -13.32
CA SER A 290 21.18 -9.59 -14.32
C SER A 290 20.65 -9.69 -15.73
N ALA A 291 19.92 -10.77 -16.07
CA ALA A 291 19.26 -10.93 -17.35
C ALA A 291 18.11 -9.93 -17.51
N MET A 292 17.36 -9.61 -16.46
CA MET A 292 16.34 -8.56 -16.48
C MET A 292 16.94 -7.20 -16.77
N VAL A 293 18.02 -6.86 -16.06
CA VAL A 293 18.75 -5.61 -16.26
C VAL A 293 19.33 -5.56 -17.67
N ALA A 294 19.90 -6.66 -18.15
CA ALA A 294 20.45 -6.77 -19.50
C ALA A 294 19.36 -6.68 -20.58
N ILE A 295 18.23 -7.37 -20.43
CA ILE A 295 17.09 -7.34 -21.37
C ILE A 295 16.44 -5.96 -21.36
N ALA A 296 16.28 -5.31 -20.20
CA ALA A 296 15.82 -3.93 -20.13
C ALA A 296 16.76 -2.98 -20.88
N ALA A 297 18.07 -3.20 -20.75
CA ALA A 297 19.11 -2.42 -21.43
C ALA A 297 19.16 -2.72 -22.95
N LEU A 298 18.90 -3.95 -23.38
CA LEU A 298 19.02 -4.41 -24.77
C LEU A 298 17.72 -4.20 -25.58
N SER A 299 16.55 -4.36 -24.97
CA SER A 299 15.24 -4.22 -25.62
C SER A 299 14.82 -2.76 -25.83
N SER A 300 15.51 -1.80 -25.22
CA SER A 300 15.20 -0.38 -25.34
C SER A 300 16.17 0.35 -26.26
N LYS A 301 16.04 0.13 -27.57
CA LYS A 301 16.46 1.17 -28.52
C LYS A 301 15.57 2.41 -28.30
N ALA A 302 16.12 3.36 -27.53
CA ALA A 302 15.94 4.81 -27.58
C ALA A 302 15.14 5.55 -26.49
N GLU A 303 14.26 4.97 -25.67
CA GLU A 303 13.46 5.81 -24.72
C GLU A 303 13.46 5.44 -23.24
N ALA A 304 13.34 4.17 -22.85
CA ALA A 304 13.30 3.81 -21.42
C ALA A 304 14.69 3.89 -20.75
N LEU A 305 15.72 3.34 -21.42
CA LEU A 305 17.10 3.40 -20.96
C LEU A 305 17.71 4.80 -21.14
N SER A 306 17.35 5.53 -22.20
CA SER A 306 17.76 6.92 -22.36
C SER A 306 17.11 7.82 -21.30
N ARG A 307 15.84 7.61 -20.91
CA ARG A 307 15.23 8.30 -19.75
C ARG A 307 15.87 7.90 -18.41
N LEU A 308 16.33 6.66 -18.27
CA LEU A 308 17.07 6.19 -17.09
C LEU A 308 18.48 6.80 -17.00
N LEU A 309 19.20 6.90 -18.12
CA LEU A 309 20.57 7.40 -18.19
C LEU A 309 20.66 8.93 -18.32
N ALA A 310 19.76 9.58 -19.07
CA ALA A 310 19.72 11.04 -19.24
C ALA A 310 19.31 11.75 -17.94
N ALA A 311 18.59 11.07 -17.03
CA ALA A 311 18.21 11.60 -15.73
C ALA A 311 19.34 11.56 -14.68
N GLY A 312 20.53 11.05 -15.01
CA GLY A 312 21.73 11.17 -14.17
C GLY A 312 22.22 12.62 -14.00
N GLN A 313 21.66 13.58 -14.75
CA GLN A 313 21.84 15.01 -14.54
C GLN A 313 20.58 15.58 -13.86
N GLY A 314 20.54 15.70 -12.53
CA GLY A 314 19.76 16.68 -11.73
C GLY A 314 18.33 17.15 -12.09
N ASN A 315 17.61 16.54 -13.03
CA ASN A 315 16.47 17.17 -13.73
C ASN A 315 15.10 16.48 -13.49
N ASP A 316 15.00 15.54 -12.55
CA ASP A 316 13.68 15.05 -12.14
C ASP A 316 13.01 16.13 -11.28
N ARG A 317 12.00 16.79 -11.85
CA ARG A 317 11.28 17.91 -11.23
C ARG A 317 10.80 17.60 -9.81
N ARG A 318 10.51 16.32 -9.51
CA ARG A 318 10.15 15.87 -8.16
C ARG A 318 11.16 16.29 -7.10
N PHE A 319 12.45 16.07 -7.34
CA PHE A 319 13.51 16.44 -6.40
C PHE A 319 13.68 17.96 -6.29
N GLN A 320 13.42 18.70 -7.37
CA GLN A 320 13.49 20.16 -7.36
C GLN A 320 12.34 20.78 -6.54
N MET A 321 11.17 20.13 -6.47
CA MET A 321 10.03 20.57 -5.66
C MET A 321 10.21 20.31 -4.16
N TRP A 322 11.03 19.34 -3.74
CA TRP A 322 11.12 18.95 -2.33
C TRP A 322 11.68 20.04 -1.41
N GLY A 323 12.66 20.83 -1.89
CA GLY A 323 13.18 21.98 -1.14
C GLY A 323 12.09 23.02 -0.86
N PRO A 324 11.43 23.56 -1.90
CA PRO A 324 10.30 24.48 -1.76
C PRO A 324 9.17 23.93 -0.88
N ILE A 325 8.78 22.65 -1.04
CA ILE A 325 7.74 22.04 -0.22
C ILE A 325 8.17 21.96 1.26
N ALA A 326 9.45 21.69 1.55
CA ALA A 326 9.95 21.72 2.93
C ALA A 326 9.93 23.13 3.52
N GLU A 327 10.22 24.17 2.74
CA GLU A 327 10.09 25.56 3.16
C GLU A 327 8.63 25.93 3.46
N MET A 328 7.69 25.51 2.59
CA MET A 328 6.25 25.63 2.85
C MET A 328 5.86 24.90 4.16
N ALA A 329 6.41 23.70 4.38
CA ALA A 329 6.11 22.93 5.58
C ALA A 329 6.55 23.65 6.87
N TRP A 330 7.63 24.45 6.81
CA TRP A 330 8.02 25.35 7.90
C TRP A 330 7.11 26.57 8.02
N LYS A 331 6.62 27.13 6.90
CA LYS A 331 5.66 28.25 6.89
C LYS A 331 4.35 27.91 7.62
N TYR A 332 3.89 26.66 7.54
CA TYR A 332 2.65 26.18 8.19
C TYR A 332 2.87 25.43 9.52
N PHE A 333 4.09 25.42 10.04
CA PHE A 333 4.40 24.81 11.34
C PHE A 333 3.64 25.52 12.48
N PRO A 334 3.16 24.81 13.54
CA PRO A 334 3.29 23.39 13.80
C PRO A 334 2.10 22.54 13.33
N PHE A 335 0.99 23.14 12.95
CA PHE A 335 -0.26 22.42 12.70
C PHE A 335 -0.40 21.89 11.27
N GLY A 336 0.40 22.41 10.35
CA GLY A 336 0.27 22.12 8.93
C GLY A 336 -0.82 22.98 8.26
N SER A 337 -0.90 22.87 6.94
CA SER A 337 -1.84 23.64 6.13
C SER A 337 -3.27 23.08 6.09
N GLY A 338 -3.45 21.80 6.47
CA GLY A 338 -4.69 21.06 6.36
C GLY A 338 -4.53 19.76 5.59
N VAL A 339 -4.98 18.63 6.12
CA VAL A 339 -4.96 17.35 5.40
C VAL A 339 -5.74 17.49 4.09
N GLY A 340 -5.12 17.16 2.96
CA GLY A 340 -5.72 17.31 1.62
C GLY A 340 -5.37 18.61 0.90
N SER A 341 -4.98 19.66 1.62
CA SER A 341 -4.74 21.01 1.06
C SER A 341 -3.46 21.18 0.24
N PHE A 342 -2.80 20.10 -0.16
CA PHE A 342 -1.48 20.17 -0.80
C PHE A 342 -1.52 21.04 -2.05
N VAL A 343 -2.52 20.84 -2.91
CA VAL A 343 -2.60 21.50 -4.22
C VAL A 343 -2.80 23.01 -4.05
N GLU A 344 -3.77 23.41 -3.23
CA GLU A 344 -4.16 24.80 -3.02
C GLU A 344 -3.00 25.59 -2.40
N VAL A 345 -2.30 24.95 -1.46
CA VAL A 345 -1.14 25.57 -0.78
C VAL A 345 0.06 25.64 -1.70
N TYR A 346 0.34 24.57 -2.44
CA TYR A 346 1.45 24.55 -3.37
C TYR A 346 1.26 25.59 -4.48
N GLN A 347 0.05 25.77 -5.02
CA GLN A 347 -0.23 26.80 -6.03
C GLN A 347 0.01 28.23 -5.55
N VAL A 348 -0.20 28.51 -4.26
CA VAL A 348 0.04 29.84 -3.68
C VAL A 348 1.54 30.15 -3.57
N ASP A 349 2.33 29.14 -3.18
CA ASP A 349 3.75 29.31 -2.86
C ASP A 349 4.70 28.70 -3.92
N GLU A 350 4.18 28.23 -5.07
CA GLU A 350 4.95 27.58 -6.12
C GLU A 350 6.05 28.51 -6.67
N PRO A 351 7.33 28.09 -6.64
CA PRO A 351 8.42 28.89 -7.18
C PRO A 351 8.27 29.17 -8.68
N ARG A 352 8.57 30.40 -9.10
CA ARG A 352 8.45 30.83 -10.52
C ARG A 352 9.23 29.96 -11.51
N ASN A 353 10.36 29.41 -11.09
CA ASN A 353 11.19 28.53 -11.91
C ASN A 353 10.65 27.09 -12.03
N LEU A 354 9.65 26.72 -11.22
CA LEU A 354 8.99 25.42 -11.26
C LEU A 354 7.59 25.48 -11.90
N LEU A 355 7.06 26.68 -12.15
CA LEU A 355 5.78 26.88 -12.86
C LEU A 355 5.72 26.06 -14.14
N SER A 356 4.63 25.31 -14.29
CA SER A 356 4.42 24.45 -15.44
C SER A 356 2.95 24.39 -15.84
N LEU A 357 2.71 24.06 -17.10
CA LEU A 357 1.36 23.77 -17.60
C LEU A 357 0.83 22.41 -17.11
N THR A 358 1.68 21.61 -16.46
CA THR A 358 1.30 20.33 -15.87
C THR A 358 0.91 20.51 -14.40
N TYR A 359 -0.25 20.00 -14.05
CA TYR A 359 -0.81 20.03 -12.70
C TYR A 359 -0.01 19.15 -11.72
N THR A 360 0.52 19.74 -10.64
CA THR A 360 1.18 19.04 -9.54
C THR A 360 0.16 18.65 -8.48
N ASN A 361 -0.27 17.39 -8.51
CA ASN A 361 -1.31 16.88 -7.62
C ASN A 361 -0.82 16.51 -6.21
N HIS A 362 0.45 16.13 -6.07
CA HIS A 362 1.06 15.69 -4.81
C HIS A 362 2.57 15.97 -4.78
N ALA A 363 3.16 15.95 -3.58
CA ALA A 363 4.61 16.14 -3.38
C ALA A 363 5.45 15.00 -4.00
N HIS A 364 4.83 13.88 -4.35
CA HIS A 364 5.52 12.64 -4.73
C HIS A 364 6.51 12.17 -3.66
N ASN A 365 6.18 12.45 -2.41
CA ASN A 365 6.84 12.03 -1.18
C ASN A 365 5.80 12.16 -0.07
N ASP A 366 5.15 11.05 0.30
CA ASP A 366 4.06 11.07 1.28
C ASP A 366 4.54 11.61 2.64
N PHE A 367 5.80 11.37 3.01
CA PHE A 367 6.36 11.81 4.30
C PHE A 367 6.47 13.33 4.37
N LEU A 368 6.94 13.95 3.29
CA LEU A 368 7.04 15.40 3.17
C LEU A 368 5.65 16.05 3.10
N GLU A 369 4.72 15.43 2.37
CA GLU A 369 3.34 15.93 2.30
C GLU A 369 2.61 15.82 3.64
N ILE A 370 2.84 14.75 4.43
CA ILE A 370 2.32 14.62 5.79
C ILE A 370 2.84 15.75 6.67
N TRP A 371 4.13 16.10 6.59
CA TRP A 371 4.64 17.25 7.32
C TRP A 371 3.92 18.53 6.89
N LEU A 372 3.92 18.86 5.60
CA LEU A 372 3.30 20.09 5.10
C LEU A 372 1.82 20.20 5.52
N THR A 373 1.05 19.14 5.30
CA THR A 373 -0.42 19.19 5.44
C THR A 373 -0.91 18.93 6.85
N ALA A 374 -0.28 18.03 7.60
CA ALA A 374 -0.76 17.58 8.91
C ALA A 374 0.18 17.98 10.08
N GLY A 375 1.29 18.64 9.78
CA GLY A 375 2.21 19.21 10.76
C GLY A 375 2.79 18.20 11.74
N VAL A 376 3.14 18.70 12.93
CA VAL A 376 3.64 17.91 14.06
C VAL A 376 2.69 16.77 14.45
N PRO A 377 1.35 16.98 14.55
CA PRO A 377 0.43 15.88 14.85
C PRO A 377 0.54 14.72 13.83
N GLY A 378 0.60 15.03 12.53
CA GLY A 378 0.76 14.02 11.48
C GLY A 378 2.08 13.26 11.58
N VAL A 379 3.18 13.97 11.80
CA VAL A 379 4.52 13.38 11.97
C VAL A 379 4.57 12.46 13.19
N ILE A 380 3.97 12.85 14.32
CA ILE A 380 3.91 12.01 15.53
C ILE A 380 3.13 10.72 15.26
N LEU A 381 1.98 10.80 14.58
CA LEU A 381 1.19 9.62 14.24
C LEU A 381 1.93 8.67 13.29
N LEU A 382 2.62 9.24 12.30
CA LEU A 382 3.46 8.47 11.39
C LEU A 382 4.60 7.76 12.15
N LEU A 383 5.35 8.47 13.00
CA LEU A 383 6.43 7.89 13.79
C LEU A 383 5.92 6.78 14.71
N LEU A 384 4.76 6.99 15.34
CA LEU A 384 4.12 5.98 16.18
C LEU A 384 3.76 4.73 15.36
N ALA A 385 3.15 4.90 14.19
CA ALA A 385 2.84 3.79 13.28
C ALA A 385 4.11 3.04 12.84
N VAL A 386 5.17 3.76 12.47
CA VAL A 386 6.47 3.19 12.09
C VAL A 386 7.10 2.40 13.23
N VAL A 387 7.08 2.92 14.47
CA VAL A 387 7.64 2.22 15.63
C VAL A 387 6.83 0.96 15.95
N LEU A 388 5.50 1.05 15.97
CA LEU A 388 4.62 -0.08 16.29
C LEU A 388 4.72 -1.19 15.24
N LEU A 389 4.61 -0.83 13.95
CA LEU A 389 4.74 -1.77 12.84
C LEU A 389 6.17 -2.28 12.72
N GLY A 390 7.17 -1.43 12.87
CA GLY A 390 8.59 -1.78 12.82
C GLY A 390 8.96 -2.84 13.86
N ARG A 391 8.47 -2.70 15.10
CA ARG A 391 8.63 -3.74 16.15
C ARG A 391 8.00 -5.07 15.75
N ARG A 392 6.80 -5.04 15.17
CA ARG A 392 6.10 -6.24 14.70
C ARG A 392 6.85 -6.89 13.53
N ILE A 393 7.21 -6.12 12.52
CA ILE A 393 8.00 -6.55 11.36
C ILE A 393 9.32 -7.19 11.82
N TRP A 394 10.07 -6.51 12.69
CA TRP A 394 11.32 -7.02 13.25
C TRP A 394 11.11 -8.38 13.94
N SER A 395 10.04 -8.52 14.72
CA SER A 395 9.70 -9.78 15.37
C SER A 395 9.44 -10.92 14.36
N ARG A 396 8.87 -10.62 13.18
CA ARG A 396 8.60 -11.60 12.10
C ARG A 396 9.86 -12.13 11.44
N PHE A 397 10.87 -11.28 11.30
CA PHE A 397 12.15 -11.67 10.71
C PHE A 397 13.09 -12.37 11.69
N ARG A 398 13.04 -12.03 12.99
CA ARG A 398 13.85 -12.70 14.01
C ARG A 398 13.44 -14.14 14.30
N ALA A 399 12.16 -14.48 14.15
CA ALA A 399 11.71 -15.84 14.45
C ALA A 399 11.78 -16.75 13.22
N PRO A 400 12.07 -18.05 13.43
CA PRO A 400 11.96 -19.05 12.36
C PRO A 400 10.51 -19.18 11.88
N VAL A 401 10.32 -19.45 10.59
CA VAL A 401 9.00 -19.80 10.03
C VAL A 401 8.68 -21.23 10.43
N ARG A 402 7.70 -21.40 11.33
CA ARG A 402 7.24 -22.73 11.79
C ARG A 402 5.82 -23.03 11.32
N ALA A 403 4.99 -22.00 11.25
CA ALA A 403 3.60 -22.13 10.81
C ALA A 403 3.28 -21.22 9.61
N GLU A 404 2.16 -21.49 8.96
CA GLU A 404 1.64 -20.66 7.87
C GLU A 404 1.47 -19.19 8.31
N GLY A 405 1.02 -18.94 9.54
CA GLY A 405 0.90 -17.57 10.09
C GLY A 405 2.24 -16.80 10.17
N ASP A 406 3.37 -17.48 10.36
CA ASP A 406 4.68 -16.82 10.30
C ASP A 406 5.06 -16.41 8.88
N LEU A 407 4.72 -17.27 7.91
CA LEU A 407 4.94 -17.02 6.49
C LEU A 407 4.11 -15.81 6.02
N PHE A 408 2.82 -15.75 6.35
CA PHE A 408 1.97 -14.59 6.05
C PHE A 408 2.43 -13.34 6.78
N GLY A 409 2.88 -13.46 8.03
CA GLY A 409 3.47 -12.33 8.76
C GLY A 409 4.73 -11.76 8.08
N ARG A 410 5.57 -12.59 7.47
CA ARG A 410 6.71 -12.13 6.66
C ARG A 410 6.29 -11.55 5.32
N LEU A 411 5.29 -12.15 4.65
CA LEU A 411 4.69 -11.59 3.44
C LEU A 411 4.19 -10.17 3.71
N GLY A 412 3.32 -10.00 4.70
CA GLY A 412 2.77 -8.70 5.08
C GLY A 412 3.89 -7.70 5.40
N ALA A 413 4.96 -8.14 6.05
CA ALA A 413 6.09 -7.28 6.37
C ALA A 413 6.82 -6.76 5.11
N PHE A 414 7.06 -7.62 4.12
CA PHE A 414 7.62 -7.18 2.84
C PHE A 414 6.70 -6.20 2.12
N LEU A 415 5.40 -6.48 2.07
CA LEU A 415 4.44 -5.60 1.40
C LEU A 415 4.37 -4.22 2.05
N VAL A 416 4.31 -4.15 3.39
CA VAL A 416 4.33 -2.89 4.14
C VAL A 416 5.60 -2.10 3.86
N VAL A 417 6.77 -2.76 3.90
CA VAL A 417 8.06 -2.10 3.62
C VAL A 417 8.14 -1.59 2.19
N PHE A 418 7.68 -2.37 1.20
CA PHE A 418 7.72 -1.97 -0.20
C PHE A 418 6.79 -0.80 -0.50
N VAL A 419 5.60 -0.77 0.09
CA VAL A 419 4.70 0.39 0.00
C VAL A 419 5.33 1.62 0.66
N ALA A 420 5.95 1.48 1.84
CA ALA A 420 6.65 2.58 2.50
C ALA A 420 7.84 3.11 1.69
N LEU A 421 8.59 2.23 1.00
CA LEU A 421 9.66 2.63 0.09
C LEU A 421 9.11 3.34 -1.16
N ALA A 422 7.98 2.88 -1.71
CA ALA A 422 7.32 3.56 -2.82
C ALA A 422 6.85 4.97 -2.44
N SER A 423 6.36 5.16 -1.21
CA SER A 423 5.96 6.46 -0.66
C SER A 423 7.09 7.50 -0.54
N LEU A 424 8.37 7.11 -0.75
CA LEU A 424 9.49 8.07 -0.80
C LEU A 424 9.55 8.84 -2.12
N GLY A 425 9.01 8.28 -3.21
CA GLY A 425 9.09 8.86 -4.55
C GLY A 425 7.75 8.93 -5.29
N ASP A 426 6.66 8.54 -4.60
CA ASP A 426 5.28 8.57 -5.08
C ASP A 426 4.31 8.59 -3.89
N TYR A 427 3.01 8.42 -4.13
CA TYR A 427 1.93 8.49 -3.12
C TYR A 427 0.97 7.29 -3.16
N PRO A 428 1.47 6.04 -3.13
CA PRO A 428 0.69 4.84 -3.43
C PRO A 428 -0.49 4.61 -2.48
N LEU A 429 -0.40 5.04 -1.22
CA LEU A 429 -1.45 4.83 -0.21
C LEU A 429 -2.70 5.70 -0.43
N ARG A 430 -2.63 6.69 -1.33
CA ARG A 430 -3.80 7.48 -1.74
C ARG A 430 -4.70 6.76 -2.73
N VAL A 431 -4.23 5.64 -3.28
CA VAL A 431 -5.02 4.80 -4.19
C VAL A 431 -5.85 3.82 -3.35
N PRO A 432 -7.19 3.81 -3.49
CA PRO A 432 -8.05 2.93 -2.72
C PRO A 432 -7.63 1.45 -2.76
N SER A 433 -7.32 0.90 -3.93
CA SER A 433 -6.93 -0.52 -4.07
C SER A 433 -5.61 -0.87 -3.37
N ILE A 434 -4.60 0.00 -3.45
CA ILE A 434 -3.32 -0.20 -2.75
C ILE A 434 -3.50 0.00 -1.25
N SER A 435 -4.30 0.98 -0.82
CA SER A 435 -4.60 1.20 0.60
C SER A 435 -5.29 -0.01 1.24
N CYS A 436 -6.23 -0.64 0.53
CA CYS A 436 -6.89 -1.88 0.95
C CYS A 436 -5.91 -3.06 1.05
N LEU A 437 -5.04 -3.23 0.05
CA LEU A 437 -4.00 -4.25 0.09
C LEU A 437 -3.03 -4.01 1.26
N PHE A 438 -2.65 -2.76 1.51
CA PHE A 438 -1.80 -2.37 2.62
C PHE A 438 -2.43 -2.72 3.97
N VAL A 439 -3.73 -2.46 4.16
CA VAL A 439 -4.46 -2.86 5.37
C VAL A 439 -4.42 -4.38 5.55
N VAL A 440 -4.67 -5.17 4.50
CA VAL A 440 -4.55 -6.64 4.61
C VAL A 440 -3.13 -7.07 4.95
N ALA A 441 -2.11 -6.42 4.38
CA ALA A 441 -0.71 -6.68 4.71
C ALA A 441 -0.41 -6.39 6.19
N VAL A 442 -0.93 -5.29 6.75
CA VAL A 442 -0.82 -4.96 8.18
C VAL A 442 -1.52 -6.01 9.06
N LEU A 443 -2.67 -6.53 8.63
CA LEU A 443 -3.37 -7.61 9.34
C LEU A 443 -2.56 -8.91 9.32
N TRP A 444 -1.94 -9.27 8.19
CA TRP A 444 -1.02 -10.41 8.12
C TRP A 444 0.19 -10.22 9.05
N VAL A 445 0.80 -9.02 9.11
CA VAL A 445 1.89 -8.71 10.05
C VAL A 445 1.44 -8.85 11.50
N SER A 446 0.17 -8.60 11.80
CA SER A 446 -0.36 -8.56 13.17
C SER A 446 -0.90 -9.91 13.67
N GLY A 447 -1.19 -10.86 12.77
CA GLY A 447 -1.81 -12.15 13.12
C GLY A 447 -1.06 -12.98 14.16
N GLU A 448 -1.77 -13.56 15.13
CA GLU A 448 -1.15 -14.28 16.25
C GLU A 448 -0.23 -15.41 15.82
N ARG A 449 0.92 -15.54 16.52
CA ARG A 449 1.74 -16.74 16.44
C ARG A 449 1.07 -17.84 17.25
N ARG A 450 0.75 -18.97 16.62
CA ARG A 450 0.48 -20.19 17.41
C ARG A 450 1.78 -20.58 18.11
N ALA A 451 1.78 -20.49 19.44
CA ALA A 451 2.78 -21.16 20.24
C ALA A 451 2.64 -22.66 19.95
N VAL A 452 3.62 -23.24 19.25
CA VAL A 452 3.79 -24.68 19.27
C VAL A 452 4.17 -24.99 20.72
N LYS A 453 3.24 -25.57 21.50
CA LYS A 453 3.63 -26.22 22.76
C LYS A 453 4.67 -27.26 22.38
N ASP A 454 5.92 -27.01 22.73
CA ASP A 454 6.99 -27.98 22.54
C ASP A 454 6.55 -29.27 23.23
N GLY A 455 6.50 -30.35 22.45
CA GLY A 455 6.10 -31.65 22.94
C GLY A 455 6.99 -32.10 24.09
N LYS A 456 6.46 -32.01 25.30
CA LYS A 456 6.70 -32.99 26.35
C LYS A 456 5.37 -33.68 26.55
N GLY A 457 5.35 -34.98 26.25
CA GLY A 457 4.17 -35.81 26.41
C GLY A 457 3.72 -35.89 27.85
N LEU A 458 2.43 -36.13 28.02
CA LEU A 458 1.91 -36.99 29.06
C LEU A 458 0.95 -37.95 28.36
N ILE A 459 1.45 -39.15 28.12
CA ILE A 459 0.68 -40.38 28.31
C ILE A 459 0.56 -40.52 29.83
N ASP A 460 -0.67 -40.76 30.28
CA ASP A 460 -1.13 -41.43 31.51
C ASP A 460 -2.58 -40.94 31.69
N ASP A 461 -3.55 -41.74 31.22
CA ASP A 461 -4.25 -42.76 32.00
C ASP A 461 -5.28 -42.13 32.95
N GLU A 462 -6.57 -42.25 32.57
CA GLU A 462 -7.50 -43.04 33.37
C GLU A 462 -8.82 -43.26 32.63
N VAL A 463 -9.00 -44.51 32.23
CA VAL A 463 -10.29 -45.21 32.24
C VAL A 463 -10.81 -45.19 33.69
N GLY A 464 -12.07 -44.77 33.93
CA GLY A 464 -12.75 -45.16 35.16
C GLY A 464 -13.84 -44.24 35.72
N GLY A 465 -15.12 -44.60 35.49
CA GLY A 465 -16.27 -44.33 36.36
C GLY A 465 -16.86 -42.89 36.31
N LYS A 466 -18.16 -42.67 36.12
CA LYS A 466 -19.37 -43.49 36.22
C LYS A 466 -20.43 -42.95 35.27
#